data_AF-A0A4P5RBQ9-F1
#
_entry.id   AF-A0A4P5RBQ9-F1
#
_cell.length_a   1.000
_cell.length_b   1.000
_cell.length_c   1.000
_cell.angle_alpha   90.00
_cell.angle_beta   90.00
_cell.angle_gamma   90.00
#
_symmetry.space_group_name_H-M   'P 1'
#
loop_
_entity.id
_entity.type
_entity.pdbx_description
1 polymer ?
#
loop_
_entity_poly.entity_id
_entity_poly.type
_entity_poly.pdbx_seq_one_letter_code
_entity_poly.pdbx_strand_id
1 'polypeptide(L)'
;MEIPIANIYYLLCYAWEALEEKDTLADVGALDSTDLLGLFARVLTNGTRRLLRRGLDRGYLPCEGEIAGVRGKLLTTPTLRRDLLRRARAVCAWDELEYDTLPNRILKSTFQRLRDEATLDERSRAGVHDVLRWLAPVQPLDLHARHFRRVQLHRNNRIYALLLHVCEFIHEHWLPSEQGGGRRFRDFVRERLSALFEKFVFEFYRHELPAKEGWKVSAPTFGWQVTEANADADALLPRMATDVCLARPGRAIILDTKFYTEALKANAYGSAKLSAANFYQLFTYLRQRAHMPGWEQAEGVLLYPRTLRDFDAKFTTQGHRVRALTLDLSRPWQDIHAALLSIALPASTEGPTVSPMSRGSSQRMRS
;
A
#
# COMPACT_ATOMS: atom_id res chain seq x y z
N MET A 1 10.17 12.19 -15.87
CA MET A 1 9.93 10.81 -16.30
C MET A 1 8.59 10.37 -15.73
N GLU A 2 7.70 9.87 -16.57
CA GLU A 2 6.34 9.48 -16.15
C GLU A 2 6.30 7.97 -15.88
N ILE A 3 5.81 7.59 -14.70
CA ILE A 3 5.64 6.17 -14.34
C ILE A 3 4.39 5.65 -15.06
N PRO A 4 4.47 4.55 -15.82
CA PRO A 4 3.31 3.94 -16.46
C PRO A 4 2.22 3.66 -15.43
N ILE A 5 0.99 3.98 -15.80
CA ILE A 5 -0.18 3.82 -14.95
C ILE A 5 -0.37 2.37 -14.49
N ALA A 6 -0.08 1.40 -15.36
CA ALA A 6 -0.08 -0.02 -15.01
C ALA A 6 0.84 -0.32 -13.83
N ASN A 7 2.04 0.29 -13.77
CA ASN A 7 2.98 0.09 -12.68
C ASN A 7 2.51 0.75 -11.39
N ILE A 8 1.88 1.93 -11.46
CA ILE A 8 1.25 2.55 -10.28
C ILE A 8 0.15 1.63 -9.72
N TYR A 9 -0.65 1.01 -10.61
CA TYR A 9 -1.65 0.03 -10.19
C TYR A 9 -1.02 -1.18 -9.48
N TYR A 10 0.06 -1.75 -10.01
CA TYR A 10 0.78 -2.82 -9.33
C TYR A 10 1.27 -2.41 -7.93
N LEU A 11 1.87 -1.21 -7.81
CA LEU A 11 2.32 -0.66 -6.52
C LEU A 11 1.16 -0.60 -5.51
N LEU A 12 -0.01 -0.12 -5.94
CA LEU A 12 -1.21 -0.03 -5.11
C LEU A 12 -1.74 -1.41 -4.71
N CYS A 13 -1.77 -2.38 -5.62
CA CYS A 13 -2.22 -3.74 -5.32
C CYS A 13 -1.35 -4.41 -4.24
N TYR A 14 -0.04 -4.18 -4.26
CA TYR A 14 0.85 -4.64 -3.19
C TYR A 14 0.66 -3.85 -1.91
N ALA A 15 0.70 -2.52 -1.95
CA ALA A 15 0.56 -1.68 -0.76
C ALA A 15 -0.79 -1.86 -0.03
N TRP A 16 -1.83 -2.34 -0.71
CA TRP A 16 -3.16 -2.60 -0.14
C TRP A 16 -3.52 -4.07 -0.02
N GLU A 17 -2.55 -4.98 -0.19
CA GLU A 17 -2.74 -6.44 -0.04
C GLU A 17 -3.86 -7.03 -0.93
N ALA A 18 -4.10 -6.43 -2.08
CA ALA A 18 -5.18 -6.79 -3.01
C ALA A 18 -4.68 -7.64 -4.20
N LEU A 19 -3.75 -8.56 -3.94
CA LEU A 19 -3.02 -9.30 -4.97
C LEU A 19 -3.89 -10.32 -5.73
N GLU A 20 -5.00 -10.76 -5.14
CA GLU A 20 -6.00 -11.61 -5.81
C GLU A 20 -6.67 -10.89 -7.00
N GLU A 21 -6.61 -9.56 -7.05
CA GLU A 21 -7.08 -8.75 -8.16
C GLU A 21 -5.97 -8.49 -9.19
N LYS A 22 -4.80 -9.16 -9.12
CA LYS A 22 -3.75 -9.01 -10.13
C LYS A 22 -4.19 -9.46 -11.52
N ASP A 23 -4.97 -10.53 -11.65
CA ASP A 23 -5.42 -11.02 -12.96
C ASP A 23 -6.43 -10.09 -13.64
N THR A 24 -6.94 -9.10 -12.91
CA THR A 24 -7.72 -7.97 -13.43
C THR A 24 -6.89 -7.05 -14.35
N LEU A 25 -5.56 -7.18 -14.32
CA LEU A 25 -4.62 -6.38 -15.10
C LEU A 25 -4.66 -6.62 -16.61
N ALA A 26 -5.24 -7.72 -17.09
CA ALA A 26 -5.35 -7.94 -18.53
C ALA A 26 -6.11 -6.79 -19.23
N ASP A 27 -7.05 -6.14 -18.52
CA ASP A 27 -7.75 -4.93 -18.98
C ASP A 27 -6.98 -3.63 -18.70
N VAL A 28 -6.00 -3.65 -17.78
CA VAL A 28 -5.24 -2.48 -17.31
C VAL A 28 -4.01 -2.21 -18.17
N GLY A 29 -3.40 -3.25 -18.77
CA GLY A 29 -2.29 -3.10 -19.73
C GLY A 29 -2.68 -2.41 -21.03
N ALA A 30 -3.97 -2.37 -21.37
CA ALA A 30 -4.53 -1.65 -22.52
C ALA A 30 -4.92 -0.19 -22.19
N LEU A 31 -4.51 0.33 -21.02
CA LEU A 31 -4.89 1.66 -20.56
C LEU A 31 -3.87 2.71 -21.03
N ASP A 32 -4.17 3.36 -22.14
CA ASP A 32 -3.49 4.59 -22.59
C ASP A 32 -3.78 5.82 -21.69
N SER A 33 -4.34 5.63 -20.48
CA SER A 33 -4.55 6.75 -19.57
C SER A 33 -3.20 7.23 -19.06
N THR A 34 -2.91 8.51 -19.26
CA THR A 34 -1.74 9.20 -18.67
C THR A 34 -2.07 9.84 -17.32
N ASP A 35 -3.36 9.87 -16.93
CA ASP A 35 -3.83 10.54 -15.72
C ASP A 35 -4.22 9.58 -14.58
N LEU A 36 -3.75 9.89 -13.38
CA LEU A 36 -3.93 9.09 -12.16
C LEU A 36 -5.40 9.04 -11.72
N LEU A 37 -6.15 10.14 -11.91
CA LEU A 37 -7.57 10.16 -11.59
C LEU A 37 -8.35 9.23 -12.53
N GLY A 38 -8.02 9.23 -13.82
CA GLY A 38 -8.54 8.27 -14.80
C GLY A 38 -8.26 6.82 -14.41
N LEU A 39 -7.05 6.52 -13.92
CA LEU A 39 -6.73 5.19 -13.37
C LEU A 39 -7.70 4.83 -12.23
N PHE A 40 -7.82 5.68 -11.21
CA PHE A 40 -8.66 5.36 -10.07
C PHE A 40 -10.13 5.20 -10.45
N ALA A 41 -10.65 6.04 -11.35
CA ALA A 41 -12.01 5.92 -11.87
C ALA A 41 -12.24 4.57 -12.56
N ARG A 42 -11.27 4.09 -13.36
CA ARG A 42 -11.35 2.80 -14.05
C ARG A 42 -11.21 1.62 -13.09
N VAL A 43 -10.29 1.70 -12.12
CA VAL A 43 -10.13 0.69 -11.06
C VAL A 43 -11.42 0.54 -10.26
N LEU A 44 -12.01 1.66 -9.82
CA LEU A 44 -13.29 1.65 -9.13
C LEU A 44 -14.40 1.08 -10.01
N THR A 45 -14.52 1.55 -11.26
CA THR A 45 -15.56 1.08 -12.18
C THR A 45 -15.48 -0.42 -12.41
N ASN A 46 -14.30 -0.95 -12.73
CA ASN A 46 -14.11 -2.38 -13.00
C ASN A 46 -14.29 -3.23 -11.74
N GLY A 47 -13.77 -2.76 -10.60
CA GLY A 47 -13.96 -3.42 -9.31
C GLY A 47 -15.43 -3.45 -8.87
N THR A 48 -16.16 -2.34 -9.01
CA THR A 48 -17.59 -2.30 -8.70
C THR A 48 -18.43 -3.13 -9.67
N ARG A 49 -18.07 -3.21 -10.97
CA ARG A 49 -18.71 -4.16 -11.90
C ARG A 49 -18.52 -5.61 -11.49
N ARG A 50 -17.35 -5.97 -10.92
CA ARG A 50 -17.11 -7.30 -10.33
C ARG A 50 -17.97 -7.52 -9.09
N LEU A 51 -18.06 -6.53 -8.20
CA LEU A 51 -18.98 -6.58 -7.06
C LEU A 51 -20.41 -6.82 -7.50
N LEU A 52 -20.90 -6.08 -8.49
CA LEU A 52 -22.26 -6.21 -9.01
C LEU A 52 -22.54 -7.62 -9.55
N ARG A 53 -21.58 -8.25 -10.23
CA ARG A 53 -21.71 -9.64 -10.71
C ARG A 53 -21.77 -10.68 -9.59
N ARG A 54 -21.07 -10.44 -8.46
CA ARG A 54 -21.10 -11.32 -7.28
C ARG A 54 -22.27 -11.02 -6.34
N GLY A 55 -22.86 -9.83 -6.46
CA GLY A 55 -23.86 -9.27 -5.56
C GLY A 55 -23.23 -8.24 -4.63
N LEU A 56 -23.82 -7.05 -4.57
CA LEU A 56 -23.44 -6.03 -3.58
C LEU A 56 -23.73 -6.53 -2.17
N ASP A 57 -22.89 -6.11 -1.23
CA ASP A 57 -23.11 -6.37 0.18
C ASP A 57 -24.44 -5.77 0.63
N ARG A 58 -25.17 -6.52 1.45
CA ARG A 58 -26.46 -6.13 2.03
C ARG A 58 -26.36 -6.12 3.54
N GLY A 59 -26.91 -5.09 4.15
CA GLY A 59 -26.93 -4.92 5.60
C GLY A 59 -28.36 -4.95 6.11
N TYR A 60 -28.51 -5.38 7.36
CA TYR A 60 -29.76 -5.24 8.09
C TYR A 60 -29.89 -3.80 8.59
N LEU A 61 -30.84 -3.06 8.04
CA LEU A 61 -31.19 -1.73 8.51
C LEU A 61 -32.41 -1.84 9.44
N PRO A 62 -32.35 -1.28 10.66
CA PRO A 62 -33.49 -1.26 11.54
C PRO A 62 -34.53 -0.30 10.98
N CYS A 63 -35.71 -0.84 10.70
CA CYS A 63 -36.89 -0.11 10.27
C CYS A 63 -37.91 -0.07 11.41
N GLU A 64 -38.56 1.08 11.57
CA GLU A 64 -39.71 1.23 12.45
C GLU A 64 -40.84 1.89 11.67
N GLY A 65 -42.04 1.32 11.74
CA GLY A 65 -43.17 1.84 11.00
C GLY A 65 -44.51 1.26 11.42
N GLU A 66 -45.57 1.99 11.08
CA GLU A 66 -46.94 1.51 11.16
C GLU A 66 -47.27 0.64 9.95
N ILE A 67 -47.65 -0.61 10.20
CA ILE A 67 -48.00 -1.57 9.16
C ILE A 67 -49.35 -2.22 9.45
N ALA A 68 -50.00 -2.74 8.41
CA ALA A 68 -51.15 -3.63 8.57
C ALA A 68 -50.64 -5.02 8.98
N GLY A 69 -51.03 -5.46 10.18
CA GLY A 69 -50.51 -6.69 10.80
C GLY A 69 -49.27 -6.49 11.68
N VAL A 70 -48.51 -7.56 11.92
CA VAL A 70 -47.34 -7.59 12.80
C VAL A 70 -46.15 -8.21 12.07
N ARG A 71 -45.01 -7.50 12.03
CA ARG A 71 -43.74 -7.95 11.44
C ARG A 71 -42.61 -7.63 12.42
N GLY A 72 -41.79 -8.63 12.77
CA GLY A 72 -40.70 -8.41 13.73
C GLY A 72 -41.20 -8.09 15.14
N LYS A 73 -40.62 -7.09 15.79
CA LYS A 73 -40.91 -6.68 17.17
C LYS A 73 -42.06 -5.67 17.22
N LEU A 74 -43.16 -6.04 17.86
CA LEU A 74 -44.28 -5.13 18.14
C LEU A 74 -43.85 -4.03 19.14
N LEU A 75 -44.03 -2.77 18.78
CA LEU A 75 -43.86 -1.63 19.68
C LEU A 75 -45.20 -1.28 20.33
N THR A 76 -45.44 -1.85 21.51
CA THR A 76 -46.72 -1.78 22.22
C THR A 76 -47.11 -0.36 22.62
N THR A 77 -46.18 0.42 23.17
CA THR A 77 -46.43 1.80 23.63
C THR A 77 -46.98 2.71 22.52
N PRO A 78 -46.30 2.88 21.36
CA PRO A 78 -46.83 3.72 20.28
C PRO A 78 -48.10 3.12 19.64
N THR A 79 -48.22 1.79 19.59
CA THR A 79 -49.40 1.11 19.04
C THR A 79 -50.66 1.38 19.85
N LEU A 80 -50.58 1.25 21.18
CA LEU A 80 -51.71 1.48 22.08
C LEU A 80 -52.06 2.96 22.20
N ARG A 81 -51.06 3.86 22.30
CA ARG A 81 -51.30 5.31 22.38
C ARG A 81 -52.07 5.87 21.18
N ARG A 82 -51.92 5.25 20.00
CA ARG A 82 -52.57 5.68 18.76
C ARG A 82 -53.80 4.84 18.40
N ASP A 83 -54.22 3.93 19.27
CA ASP A 83 -55.36 3.02 19.10
C ASP A 83 -55.35 2.25 17.76
N LEU A 84 -54.15 1.87 17.29
CA LEU A 84 -53.97 1.33 15.94
C LEU A 84 -54.54 -0.08 15.76
N LEU A 85 -54.66 -0.84 16.86
CA LEU A 85 -55.20 -2.20 16.84
C LEU A 85 -56.64 -2.24 16.33
N ARG A 86 -57.44 -1.20 16.59
CA ARG A 86 -58.82 -1.09 16.05
C ARG A 86 -58.86 -0.98 14.53
N ARG A 87 -57.76 -0.53 13.91
CA ARG A 87 -57.62 -0.40 12.45
C ARG A 87 -56.83 -1.57 11.85
N ALA A 88 -56.63 -2.65 12.60
CA ALA A 88 -55.78 -3.78 12.24
C ALA A 88 -54.33 -3.37 11.89
N ARG A 89 -53.81 -2.35 12.57
CA ARG A 89 -52.46 -1.83 12.38
C ARG A 89 -51.65 -1.85 13.66
N ALA A 90 -50.33 -1.90 13.52
CA ALA A 90 -49.40 -1.82 14.62
C ALA A 90 -48.11 -1.11 14.22
N VAL A 91 -47.50 -0.41 15.18
CA VAL A 91 -46.13 0.07 15.02
C VAL A 91 -45.20 -1.09 15.36
N CYS A 92 -44.39 -1.49 14.39
CA CYS A 92 -43.43 -2.57 14.54
C CYS A 92 -42.01 -2.08 14.23
N ALA A 93 -41.02 -2.74 14.84
CA ALA A 93 -39.62 -2.63 14.49
C ALA A 93 -39.14 -3.95 13.87
N TRP A 94 -38.54 -3.88 12.69
CA TRP A 94 -38.00 -5.04 11.98
C TRP A 94 -36.72 -4.67 11.27
N ASP A 95 -35.92 -5.67 10.93
CA ASP A 95 -34.72 -5.46 10.12
C ASP A 95 -35.03 -5.78 8.66
N GLU A 96 -34.70 -4.83 7.77
CA GLU A 96 -34.82 -5.00 6.32
C GLU A 96 -33.43 -5.20 5.71
N LEU A 97 -33.31 -6.19 4.84
CA LEU A 97 -32.04 -6.51 4.18
C LEU A 97 -31.87 -5.61 2.94
N GLU A 98 -31.04 -4.58 3.06
CA GLU A 98 -30.93 -3.49 2.10
C GLU A 98 -29.52 -3.31 1.55
N TYR A 99 -29.40 -2.73 0.36
CA TYR A 99 -28.11 -2.40 -0.25
C TYR A 99 -27.53 -1.08 0.28
N ASP A 100 -28.26 -0.31 1.10
CA ASP A 100 -27.83 0.98 1.64
C ASP A 100 -26.81 0.86 2.80
N THR A 101 -25.79 0.04 2.59
CA THR A 101 -24.69 -0.19 3.54
C THR A 101 -23.65 0.91 3.44
N LEU A 102 -22.95 1.19 4.54
CA LEU A 102 -21.89 2.22 4.57
C LEU A 102 -20.85 2.05 3.43
N PRO A 103 -20.32 0.86 3.12
CA PRO A 103 -19.43 0.66 1.98
C PRO A 103 -20.04 1.08 0.63
N ASN A 104 -21.29 0.69 0.37
CA ASN A 104 -21.97 1.03 -0.88
C ASN A 104 -22.24 2.53 -0.98
N ARG A 105 -22.59 3.17 0.14
CA ARG A 105 -22.78 4.63 0.21
C ARG A 105 -21.47 5.36 -0.08
N ILE A 106 -20.34 4.88 0.47
CA ILE A 106 -19.01 5.45 0.19
C ILE A 106 -18.71 5.37 -1.30
N LEU A 107 -18.89 4.19 -1.91
CA LEU A 107 -18.71 4.00 -3.36
C LEU A 107 -19.56 4.98 -4.16
N LYS A 108 -20.86 5.07 -3.88
CA LYS A 108 -21.79 5.97 -4.59
C LYS A 108 -21.33 7.42 -4.50
N SER A 109 -21.00 7.90 -3.30
CA SER A 109 -20.52 9.26 -3.10
C SER A 109 -19.21 9.54 -3.82
N THR A 110 -18.27 8.60 -3.85
CA THR A 110 -17.02 8.75 -4.61
C THR A 110 -17.29 8.80 -6.11
N PHE A 111 -18.16 7.94 -6.64
CA PHE A 111 -18.53 7.97 -8.07
C PHE A 111 -19.25 9.26 -8.46
N GLN A 112 -20.10 9.82 -7.59
CA GLN A 112 -20.73 11.12 -7.83
C GLN A 112 -19.68 12.23 -7.95
N ARG A 113 -18.68 12.25 -7.06
CA ARG A 113 -17.57 13.21 -7.15
C ARG A 113 -16.78 13.05 -8.46
N LEU A 114 -16.46 11.81 -8.85
CA LEU A 114 -15.75 11.53 -10.11
C LEU A 114 -16.56 11.96 -11.35
N ARG A 115 -17.88 11.79 -11.32
CA ARG A 115 -18.77 12.21 -12.42
C ARG A 115 -18.73 13.73 -12.63
N ASP A 116 -18.62 14.49 -11.54
CA ASP A 116 -18.67 15.96 -11.59
C ASP A 116 -17.30 16.59 -11.92
N GLU A 117 -16.24 15.77 -11.98
CA GLU A 117 -14.88 16.22 -12.30
C GLU A 117 -14.71 16.51 -13.79
N ALA A 118 -14.24 17.70 -14.14
CA ALA A 118 -14.09 18.12 -15.54
C ALA A 118 -12.88 17.46 -16.23
N THR A 119 -11.85 17.08 -15.47
CA THR A 119 -10.60 16.51 -16.02
C THR A 119 -10.69 15.05 -16.42
N LEU A 120 -11.76 14.35 -16.03
CA LEU A 120 -11.95 12.94 -16.30
C LEU A 120 -12.28 12.68 -17.79
N ASP A 121 -11.59 11.72 -18.40
CA ASP A 121 -11.80 11.32 -19.80
C ASP A 121 -13.18 10.71 -20.05
N GLU A 122 -13.69 10.85 -21.27
CA GLU A 122 -15.05 10.45 -21.65
C GLU A 122 -15.32 8.95 -21.42
N ARG A 123 -14.33 8.09 -21.68
CA ARG A 123 -14.46 6.64 -21.49
C ARG A 123 -14.60 6.30 -20.01
N SER A 124 -13.80 6.91 -19.14
CA SER A 124 -13.93 6.75 -17.69
C SER A 124 -15.25 7.33 -17.18
N ARG A 125 -15.68 8.49 -17.70
CA ARG A 125 -16.96 9.13 -17.34
C ARG A 125 -18.16 8.24 -17.67
N ALA A 126 -18.19 7.63 -18.85
CA ALA A 126 -19.22 6.67 -19.24
C ALA A 126 -19.28 5.48 -18.28
N GLY A 127 -18.12 4.92 -17.90
CA GLY A 127 -18.03 3.84 -16.92
C GLY A 127 -18.58 4.22 -15.53
N VAL A 128 -18.24 5.42 -15.06
CA VAL A 128 -18.77 5.98 -13.81
C VAL A 128 -20.29 6.13 -13.87
N HIS A 129 -20.81 6.68 -14.97
CA HIS A 129 -22.25 6.85 -15.19
C HIS A 129 -23.01 5.52 -15.17
N ASP A 130 -22.46 4.48 -15.80
CA ASP A 130 -23.06 3.14 -15.77
C ASP A 130 -23.15 2.57 -14.36
N VAL A 131 -22.08 2.65 -13.59
CA VAL A 131 -22.06 2.13 -12.20
C VAL A 131 -23.01 2.91 -11.30
N LEU A 132 -23.11 4.23 -11.47
CA LEU A 132 -24.06 5.05 -10.71
C LEU A 132 -25.52 4.64 -10.92
N ARG A 133 -25.90 4.17 -12.12
CA ARG A 133 -27.25 3.64 -12.38
C ARG A 133 -27.55 2.41 -11.54
N TRP A 134 -26.59 1.50 -11.36
CA TRP A 134 -26.73 0.33 -10.50
C TRP A 134 -26.80 0.70 -9.01
N LEU A 135 -26.08 1.75 -8.61
CA LEU A 135 -26.11 2.28 -7.24
C LEU A 135 -27.29 3.23 -6.98
N ALA A 136 -28.28 3.31 -7.87
CA ALA A 136 -29.45 4.18 -7.68
C ALA A 136 -30.17 3.98 -6.34
N PRO A 137 -30.39 2.75 -5.83
CA PRO A 137 -31.08 2.50 -4.55
C PRO A 137 -30.31 2.97 -3.31
N VAL A 138 -29.00 3.11 -3.41
CA VAL A 138 -28.11 3.45 -2.28
C VAL A 138 -28.19 4.95 -2.00
N GLN A 139 -28.25 5.39 -0.74
CA GLN A 139 -28.30 6.80 -0.42
C GLN A 139 -26.91 7.45 -0.49
N PRO A 140 -26.77 8.65 -1.07
CA PRO A 140 -25.52 9.36 -0.99
C PRO A 140 -25.20 9.71 0.48
N LEU A 141 -23.93 9.94 0.74
CA LEU A 141 -23.44 10.41 2.03
C LEU A 141 -22.41 11.51 1.83
N ASP A 142 -22.39 12.49 2.72
CA ASP A 142 -21.32 13.49 2.70
C ASP A 142 -20.02 12.86 3.24
N LEU A 143 -19.11 12.51 2.33
CA LEU A 143 -17.90 11.76 2.65
C LEU A 143 -16.98 12.54 3.58
N HIS A 144 -16.46 11.83 4.58
CA HIS A 144 -15.53 12.32 5.61
C HIS A 144 -14.61 11.16 6.00
N ALA A 145 -13.39 11.45 6.45
CA ALA A 145 -12.40 10.44 6.89
C ALA A 145 -12.95 9.46 7.94
N ARG A 146 -13.85 9.91 8.84
CA ARG A 146 -14.48 9.04 9.86
C ARG A 146 -15.30 7.90 9.27
N HIS A 147 -15.82 8.03 8.05
CA HIS A 147 -16.65 7.00 7.43
C HIS A 147 -15.83 5.76 7.08
N PHE A 148 -14.61 5.93 6.57
CA PHE A 148 -13.71 4.83 6.23
C PHE A 148 -13.31 4.04 7.48
N ARG A 149 -13.03 4.71 8.60
CA ARG A 149 -12.68 4.08 9.88
C ARG A 149 -13.82 3.27 10.51
N ARG A 150 -15.08 3.57 10.17
CA ARG A 150 -16.26 2.86 10.67
C ARG A 150 -16.58 1.60 9.88
N VAL A 151 -16.01 1.43 8.68
CA VAL A 151 -16.25 0.24 7.88
C VAL A 151 -15.55 -0.95 8.52
N GLN A 152 -16.33 -1.98 8.84
CA GLN A 152 -15.81 -3.27 9.26
C GLN A 152 -16.00 -4.27 8.12
N LEU A 153 -14.90 -4.72 7.54
CA LEU A 153 -14.93 -5.72 6.48
C LEU A 153 -14.80 -7.12 7.08
N HIS A 154 -15.71 -8.01 6.69
CA HIS A 154 -15.62 -9.44 7.01
C HIS A 154 -15.05 -10.22 5.82
N ARG A 155 -14.73 -11.50 6.04
CA ARG A 155 -14.10 -12.37 5.03
C ARG A 155 -14.84 -12.37 3.68
N ASN A 156 -16.17 -12.29 3.71
CA ASN A 156 -17.02 -12.32 2.52
C ASN A 156 -16.99 -11.01 1.71
N ASN A 157 -16.57 -9.89 2.33
CA ASN A 157 -16.59 -8.56 1.74
C ASN A 157 -15.18 -7.99 1.53
N ARG A 158 -14.14 -8.83 1.57
CA ARG A 158 -12.74 -8.38 1.38
C ARG A 158 -12.50 -7.68 0.05
N ILE A 159 -13.28 -8.01 -0.97
CA ILE A 159 -13.23 -7.36 -2.30
C ILE A 159 -13.55 -5.85 -2.22
N TYR A 160 -14.27 -5.39 -1.19
CA TYR A 160 -14.48 -3.96 -0.96
C TYR A 160 -13.21 -3.24 -0.48
N ALA A 161 -12.24 -3.94 0.13
CA ALA A 161 -11.08 -3.31 0.75
C ALA A 161 -10.30 -2.44 -0.24
N LEU A 162 -9.97 -2.99 -1.41
CA LEU A 162 -9.27 -2.26 -2.46
C LEU A 162 -10.07 -1.03 -2.91
N LEU A 163 -11.37 -1.18 -3.15
CA LEU A 163 -12.20 -0.08 -3.63
C LEU A 163 -12.35 1.02 -2.58
N LEU A 164 -12.50 0.64 -1.31
CA LEU A 164 -12.59 1.60 -0.22
C LEU A 164 -11.27 2.34 0.01
N HIS A 165 -10.12 1.66 -0.14
CA HIS A 165 -8.82 2.35 -0.12
C HIS A 165 -8.67 3.34 -1.27
N VAL A 166 -9.11 3.00 -2.48
CA VAL A 166 -9.13 3.94 -3.60
C VAL A 166 -10.09 5.10 -3.33
N CYS A 167 -11.27 4.83 -2.78
CA CYS A 167 -12.22 5.88 -2.38
C CYS A 167 -11.65 6.81 -1.30
N GLU A 168 -10.96 6.26 -0.30
CA GLU A 168 -10.29 7.00 0.77
C GLU A 168 -9.17 7.86 0.19
N PHE A 169 -8.35 7.29 -0.69
CA PHE A 169 -7.29 8.02 -1.39
C PHE A 169 -7.86 9.17 -2.21
N ILE A 170 -8.89 8.94 -3.03
CA ILE A 170 -9.55 10.02 -3.78
C ILE A 170 -10.09 11.08 -2.81
N HIS A 171 -10.76 10.68 -1.74
CA HIS A 171 -11.37 11.60 -0.78
C HIS A 171 -10.35 12.49 -0.07
N GLU A 172 -9.25 11.93 0.44
CA GLU A 172 -8.20 12.68 1.13
C GLU A 172 -7.48 13.68 0.23
N HIS A 173 -7.40 13.40 -1.07
CA HIS A 173 -6.62 14.17 -2.03
C HIS A 173 -7.52 15.04 -2.93
N TRP A 174 -8.82 15.08 -2.62
CA TRP A 174 -9.81 15.94 -3.27
C TRP A 174 -9.77 17.34 -2.67
N LEU A 175 -9.03 18.26 -3.31
CA LEU A 175 -8.99 19.67 -2.91
C LEU A 175 -10.13 20.44 -3.60
N PRO A 176 -10.98 21.18 -2.86
CA PRO A 176 -11.86 22.18 -3.46
C PRO A 176 -11.02 23.26 -4.14
N SER A 177 -11.35 23.61 -5.38
CA SER A 177 -10.70 24.73 -6.08
C SER A 177 -11.12 26.05 -5.42
N GLU A 178 -10.28 26.61 -4.54
CA GLU A 178 -10.40 28.03 -4.20
C GLU A 178 -10.01 28.84 -5.44
N GLN A 179 -11.00 29.50 -6.04
CA GLN A 179 -10.88 30.58 -7.02
C GLN A 179 -9.72 30.50 -8.03
N GLY A 180 -10.02 29.98 -9.22
CA GLY A 180 -9.30 30.31 -10.45
C GLY A 180 -7.78 30.20 -10.39
N GLY A 181 -7.24 28.99 -10.18
CA GLY A 181 -5.79 28.86 -10.09
C GLY A 181 -5.23 27.45 -9.89
N GLY A 182 -5.75 26.46 -10.62
CA GLY A 182 -4.97 25.31 -11.08
C GLY A 182 -4.10 24.51 -10.11
N ARG A 183 -4.43 24.37 -8.82
CA ARG A 183 -3.81 23.34 -7.96
C ARG A 183 -4.68 22.08 -7.95
N ARG A 184 -4.49 21.27 -8.99
CA ARG A 184 -5.14 19.97 -9.21
C ARG A 184 -4.57 18.91 -8.25
N PHE A 185 -5.32 17.82 -8.07
CA PHE A 185 -4.99 16.51 -7.46
C PHE A 185 -3.50 16.05 -7.51
N ARG A 186 -2.66 16.60 -8.39
CA ARG A 186 -1.31 16.14 -8.74
C ARG A 186 -0.20 16.51 -7.74
N ASP A 187 -0.22 17.68 -7.10
CA ASP A 187 0.93 18.13 -6.29
C ASP A 187 0.97 17.46 -4.91
N PHE A 188 -0.19 17.18 -4.32
CA PHE A 188 -0.31 16.55 -2.98
C PHE A 188 -0.02 15.04 -3.00
N VAL A 189 -0.17 14.40 -4.17
CA VAL A 189 0.13 12.97 -4.37
C VAL A 189 1.61 12.66 -4.10
N ARG A 190 2.54 13.60 -4.31
CA ARG A 190 3.99 13.33 -4.22
C ARG A 190 4.48 12.90 -2.83
N GLU A 191 4.02 13.57 -1.77
CA GLU A 191 4.42 13.21 -0.39
C GLU A 191 3.86 11.84 0.01
N ARG A 192 2.62 11.56 -0.40
CA ARG A 192 1.93 10.29 -0.13
C ARG A 192 2.41 9.15 -1.03
N LEU A 193 3.01 9.43 -2.20
CA LEU A 193 3.73 8.44 -3.00
C LEU A 193 4.96 7.88 -2.28
N SER A 194 5.59 8.65 -1.39
CA SER A 194 6.69 8.12 -0.57
C SER A 194 6.19 7.04 0.38
N ALA A 195 5.14 7.32 1.15
CA ALA A 195 4.53 6.35 2.04
C ALA A 195 3.93 5.15 1.27
N LEU A 196 3.36 5.39 0.08
CA LEU A 196 2.90 4.32 -0.79
C LEU A 196 4.05 3.43 -1.24
N PHE A 197 5.18 4.02 -1.65
CA PHE A 197 6.35 3.28 -2.11
C PHE A 197 6.98 2.47 -0.99
N GLU A 198 7.11 3.04 0.20
CA GLU A 198 7.56 2.34 1.41
C GLU A 198 6.68 1.12 1.70
N LYS A 199 5.36 1.33 1.79
CA LYS A 199 4.39 0.26 2.04
C LYS A 199 4.38 -0.78 0.92
N PHE A 200 4.52 -0.34 -0.33
CA PHE A 200 4.65 -1.22 -1.48
C PHE A 200 5.86 -2.15 -1.33
N VAL A 201 7.06 -1.61 -1.06
CA VAL A 201 8.28 -2.42 -0.93
C VAL A 201 8.14 -3.40 0.24
N PHE A 202 7.56 -2.96 1.35
CA PHE A 202 7.27 -3.83 2.49
C PHE A 202 6.37 -5.01 2.10
N GLU A 203 5.19 -4.74 1.56
CA GLU A 203 4.22 -5.78 1.19
C GLU A 203 4.70 -6.64 0.02
N PHE A 204 5.52 -6.09 -0.89
CA PHE A 204 6.21 -6.84 -1.93
C PHE A 204 7.05 -7.95 -1.32
N TYR A 205 8.00 -7.63 -0.44
CA TYR A 205 8.83 -8.67 0.15
C TYR A 205 8.03 -9.59 1.07
N ARG A 206 7.03 -9.08 1.80
CA ARG A 206 6.17 -9.89 2.66
C ARG A 206 5.46 -11.00 1.87
N HIS A 207 5.08 -10.71 0.63
CA HIS A 207 4.43 -11.66 -0.26
C HIS A 207 5.43 -12.57 -1.00
N GLU A 208 6.48 -12.00 -1.57
CA GLU A 208 7.42 -12.72 -2.44
C GLU A 208 8.50 -13.51 -1.67
N LEU A 209 8.73 -13.21 -0.38
CA LEU A 209 9.67 -13.92 0.49
C LEU A 209 8.92 -14.63 1.62
N PRO A 210 8.33 -15.80 1.36
CA PRO A 210 7.39 -16.41 2.29
C PRO A 210 8.10 -17.04 3.50
N ALA A 211 7.44 -16.99 4.66
CA ALA A 211 8.00 -17.49 5.92
C ALA A 211 8.37 -18.99 5.90
N LYS A 212 7.66 -19.79 5.09
CA LYS A 212 7.98 -21.21 4.85
C LYS A 212 9.39 -21.45 4.27
N GLU A 213 9.97 -20.44 3.63
CA GLU A 213 11.34 -20.48 3.09
C GLU A 213 12.38 -19.90 4.05
N GLY A 214 11.98 -19.62 5.30
CA GLY A 214 12.85 -19.12 6.37
C GLY A 214 13.03 -17.60 6.39
N TRP A 215 12.28 -16.86 5.59
CA TRP A 215 12.30 -15.40 5.58
C TRP A 215 11.38 -14.79 6.62
N LYS A 216 11.84 -13.72 7.26
CA LYS A 216 11.06 -12.86 8.14
C LYS A 216 11.12 -11.43 7.60
N VAL A 217 9.97 -10.92 7.17
CA VAL A 217 9.80 -9.53 6.71
C VAL A 217 9.11 -8.74 7.82
N SER A 218 9.68 -7.60 8.19
CA SER A 218 9.16 -6.76 9.29
C SER A 218 9.55 -5.29 9.10
N ALA A 219 8.83 -4.37 9.74
CA ALA A 219 9.15 -2.93 9.77
C ALA A 219 9.33 -2.47 11.24
N PRO A 220 10.36 -2.99 11.94
CA PRO A 220 10.54 -2.75 13.37
C PRO A 220 10.94 -1.31 13.68
N THR A 221 10.55 -0.85 14.87
CA THR A 221 11.18 0.29 15.54
C THR A 221 12.33 -0.21 16.39
N PHE A 222 13.52 0.36 16.22
CA PHE A 222 14.70 0.05 16.99
C PHE A 222 14.80 0.97 18.21
N GLY A 223 15.17 0.39 19.35
CA GLY A 223 15.56 1.17 20.51
C GLY A 223 16.99 1.67 20.35
N TRP A 224 17.28 2.83 20.92
CA TRP A 224 18.65 3.30 21.07
C TRP A 224 19.38 2.44 22.10
N GLN A 225 20.64 2.10 21.81
CA GLN A 225 21.55 1.62 22.83
C GLN A 225 22.00 2.81 23.66
N VAL A 226 21.34 3.01 24.79
CA VAL A 226 21.61 4.12 25.71
C VAL A 226 22.29 3.56 26.96
N THR A 227 23.35 4.22 27.38
CA THR A 227 23.96 4.07 28.70
C THR A 227 23.85 5.41 29.42
N GLU A 228 23.61 5.40 30.74
CA GLU A 228 23.52 6.64 31.55
C GLU A 228 22.39 7.60 31.12
N ALA A 229 21.23 7.07 30.75
CA ALA A 229 20.04 7.85 30.43
C ALA A 229 19.55 8.67 31.65
N ASN A 230 19.32 9.97 31.46
CA ASN A 230 18.59 10.78 32.44
C ASN A 230 17.07 10.58 32.26
N ALA A 231 16.27 11.13 33.19
CA ALA A 231 14.81 10.97 33.18
C ALA A 231 14.13 11.44 31.88
N ASP A 232 14.72 12.41 31.18
CA ASP A 232 14.15 12.97 29.95
C ASP A 232 14.50 12.15 28.69
N ALA A 233 15.54 11.32 28.74
CA ALA A 233 16.07 10.63 27.57
C ALA A 233 15.03 9.72 26.90
N ASP A 234 14.26 8.96 27.69
CA ASP A 234 13.23 8.05 27.18
C ASP A 234 12.11 8.79 26.44
N ALA A 235 11.82 10.04 26.81
CA ALA A 235 10.76 10.84 26.20
C ALA A 235 11.23 11.61 24.96
N LEU A 236 12.51 11.99 24.90
CA LEU A 236 13.04 12.90 23.88
C LEU A 236 13.83 12.19 22.77
N LEU A 237 14.30 10.97 22.99
CA LEU A 237 15.04 10.24 21.96
C LEU A 237 14.14 9.93 20.75
N PRO A 238 14.62 10.21 19.52
CA PRO A 238 13.83 9.99 18.32
C PRO A 238 13.60 8.49 18.09
N ARG A 239 12.45 8.13 17.54
CA ARG A 239 12.17 6.73 17.20
C ARG A 239 12.92 6.34 15.93
N MET A 240 13.64 5.22 15.98
CA MET A 240 14.30 4.63 14.80
C MET A 240 13.35 3.64 14.11
N ALA A 241 12.42 4.16 13.31
CA ALA A 241 11.50 3.32 12.53
C ALA A 241 12.15 2.94 11.19
N THR A 242 12.29 1.64 10.94
CA THR A 242 12.78 1.12 9.66
C THR A 242 11.63 0.83 8.72
N ASP A 243 11.83 1.10 7.43
CA ASP A 243 10.85 0.82 6.38
C ASP A 243 10.66 -0.69 6.19
N VAL A 244 11.76 -1.42 5.90
CA VAL A 244 11.72 -2.87 5.69
C VAL A 244 12.98 -3.53 6.24
N CYS A 245 12.80 -4.58 7.01
CA CYS A 245 13.83 -5.50 7.47
C CYS A 245 13.53 -6.90 6.95
N LEU A 246 14.49 -7.47 6.21
CA LEU A 246 14.46 -8.86 5.74
C LEU A 246 15.47 -9.65 6.56
N ALA A 247 15.03 -10.72 7.21
CA ALA A 247 15.91 -11.57 7.99
C ALA A 247 15.69 -13.04 7.63
N ARG A 248 16.77 -13.81 7.58
CA ARG A 248 16.77 -15.27 7.53
C ARG A 248 18.02 -15.78 8.27
N PRO A 249 18.14 -17.07 8.59
CA PRO A 249 19.33 -17.59 9.24
C PRO A 249 20.61 -17.17 8.49
N GLY A 250 21.53 -16.50 9.20
CA GLY A 250 22.82 -16.04 8.67
C GLY A 250 22.79 -14.77 7.80
N ARG A 251 21.63 -14.12 7.59
CA ARG A 251 21.57 -12.89 6.77
C ARG A 251 20.44 -11.96 7.20
N ALA A 252 20.77 -10.70 7.42
CA ALA A 252 19.82 -9.63 7.69
C ALA A 252 20.07 -8.45 6.73
N ILE A 253 18.98 -7.83 6.26
CA ILE A 253 18.99 -6.69 5.34
C ILE A 253 18.03 -5.63 5.88
N ILE A 254 18.52 -4.40 6.03
CA ILE A 254 17.71 -3.22 6.33
C ILE A 254 17.57 -2.44 5.04
N LEU A 255 16.35 -2.26 4.56
CA LEU A 255 16.04 -1.40 3.42
C LEU A 255 15.42 -0.11 3.95
N ASP A 256 15.90 1.00 3.42
CA ASP A 256 15.37 2.33 3.63
C ASP A 256 15.01 2.90 2.25
N THR A 257 13.74 3.22 2.07
CA THR A 257 13.16 3.66 0.81
C THR A 257 12.99 5.16 0.81
N LYS A 258 13.22 5.79 -0.35
CA LYS A 258 13.23 7.25 -0.46
C LYS A 258 12.67 7.69 -1.80
N PHE A 259 11.49 8.30 -1.79
CA PHE A 259 10.80 8.76 -2.99
C PHE A 259 10.99 10.28 -3.19
N TYR A 260 12.09 10.66 -3.86
CA TYR A 260 12.39 12.06 -4.19
C TYR A 260 12.35 12.30 -5.70
N THR A 261 12.23 13.56 -6.13
CA THR A 261 12.45 13.95 -7.53
C THR A 261 13.90 13.88 -7.95
N GLU A 262 14.85 13.89 -7.01
CA GLU A 262 16.28 13.70 -7.28
C GLU A 262 16.90 12.80 -6.21
N ALA A 263 17.32 11.59 -6.61
CA ALA A 263 17.97 10.62 -5.71
C ALA A 263 19.43 11.00 -5.39
N LEU A 264 20.08 11.76 -6.28
CA LEU A 264 21.43 12.28 -6.09
C LEU A 264 21.38 13.80 -5.99
N LYS A 265 22.07 14.38 -5.00
CA LYS A 265 22.20 15.83 -4.88
C LYS A 265 23.43 16.29 -5.66
N ALA A 266 23.26 17.30 -6.52
CA ALA A 266 24.39 18.03 -7.10
C ALA A 266 25.10 18.80 -5.99
N ASN A 267 26.42 18.67 -5.88
CA ASN A 267 27.20 19.55 -5.02
C ASN A 267 27.61 20.82 -5.78
N ALA A 268 28.13 21.81 -5.05
CA ALA A 268 28.61 23.09 -5.60
C ALA A 268 29.70 22.94 -6.69
N TYR A 269 30.25 21.73 -6.89
CA TYR A 269 31.29 21.39 -7.87
C TYR A 269 30.82 20.34 -8.91
N GLY A 270 29.51 20.11 -9.05
CA GLY A 270 28.92 19.31 -10.14
C GLY A 270 29.01 17.77 -10.01
N SER A 271 29.58 17.21 -8.94
CA SER A 271 29.56 15.75 -8.73
C SER A 271 28.33 15.29 -7.94
N ALA A 272 27.58 14.36 -8.53
CA ALA A 272 26.36 13.80 -7.94
C ALA A 272 26.72 12.87 -6.75
N LYS A 273 26.18 13.15 -5.55
CA LYS A 273 26.43 12.36 -4.33
C LYS A 273 25.13 11.81 -3.73
N LEU A 274 25.23 10.67 -3.04
CA LEU A 274 24.14 10.14 -2.21
C LEU A 274 23.74 11.15 -1.14
N SER A 275 22.45 11.16 -0.78
CA SER A 275 21.95 11.98 0.33
C SER A 275 22.62 11.56 1.63
N ALA A 276 23.38 12.47 2.24
CA ALA A 276 24.02 12.25 3.53
C ALA A 276 23.01 11.88 4.62
N ALA A 277 21.85 12.55 4.63
CA ALA A 277 20.78 12.28 5.60
C ALA A 277 20.29 10.82 5.53
N ASN A 278 19.98 10.32 4.33
CA ASN A 278 19.49 8.95 4.15
C ASN A 278 20.58 7.93 4.51
N PHE A 279 21.82 8.20 4.09
CA PHE A 279 22.95 7.34 4.42
C PHE A 279 23.19 7.28 5.94
N TYR A 280 23.18 8.42 6.63
CA TYR A 280 23.36 8.45 8.08
C TYR A 280 22.21 7.79 8.83
N GLN A 281 20.97 7.95 8.36
CA GLN A 281 19.82 7.24 8.91
C GLN A 281 20.00 5.72 8.81
N LEU A 282 20.24 5.19 7.61
CA LEU A 282 20.46 3.76 7.40
C LEU A 282 21.66 3.24 8.21
N PHE A 283 22.77 3.99 8.20
CA PHE A 283 23.97 3.61 8.93
C PHE A 283 23.73 3.59 10.45
N THR A 284 22.91 4.49 10.98
CA THR A 284 22.50 4.49 12.38
C THR A 284 21.76 3.19 12.71
N TYR A 285 20.83 2.74 11.85
CA TYR A 285 20.11 1.48 12.05
C TYR A 285 21.04 0.26 12.06
N LEU A 286 21.99 0.19 11.13
CA LEU A 286 22.99 -0.88 11.07
C LEU A 286 23.82 -0.93 12.35
N ARG A 287 24.35 0.22 12.78
CA ARG A 287 25.19 0.33 13.99
C ARG A 287 24.43 -0.05 15.25
N GLN A 288 23.20 0.43 15.42
CA GLN A 288 22.38 0.14 16.59
C GLN A 288 21.94 -1.33 16.65
N ARG A 289 21.97 -2.06 15.52
CA ARG A 289 21.66 -3.49 15.45
C ARG A 289 22.86 -4.42 15.44
N ALA A 290 24.07 -3.93 15.14
CA ALA A 290 25.28 -4.75 15.00
C ALA A 290 25.62 -5.61 16.23
N HIS A 291 25.13 -5.27 17.42
CA HIS A 291 25.37 -6.02 18.65
C HIS A 291 24.36 -7.17 18.88
N MET A 292 23.32 -7.28 18.05
CA MET A 292 22.33 -8.35 18.14
C MET A 292 22.77 -9.59 17.36
N PRO A 293 22.60 -10.81 17.91
CA PRO A 293 22.92 -12.04 17.20
C PRO A 293 22.26 -12.12 15.82
N GLY A 294 23.06 -12.33 14.78
CA GLY A 294 22.61 -12.42 13.38
C GLY A 294 22.50 -11.08 12.64
N TRP A 295 22.89 -9.96 13.27
CA TRP A 295 22.87 -8.61 12.69
C TRP A 295 24.26 -7.96 12.64
N GLU A 296 25.30 -8.64 13.10
CA GLU A 296 26.68 -8.16 13.19
C GLU A 296 27.21 -7.66 11.84
N GLN A 297 26.79 -8.33 10.75
CA GLN A 297 27.12 -7.99 9.37
C GLN A 297 25.88 -7.70 8.54
N ALA A 298 24.83 -7.15 9.17
CA ALA A 298 23.62 -6.77 8.46
C ALA A 298 23.94 -5.89 7.24
N GLU A 299 23.20 -6.13 6.16
CA GLU A 299 23.31 -5.38 4.91
C GLU A 299 22.38 -4.17 4.96
N GLY A 300 22.84 -3.04 4.42
CA GLY A 300 22.04 -1.85 4.24
C GLY A 300 21.67 -1.63 2.78
N VAL A 301 20.42 -1.28 2.50
CA VAL A 301 19.96 -0.95 1.16
C VAL A 301 19.26 0.40 1.19
N LEU A 302 19.74 1.34 0.37
CA LEU A 302 19.00 2.57 0.05
C LEU A 302 18.33 2.39 -1.31
N LEU A 303 16.99 2.35 -1.33
CA LEU A 303 16.22 2.12 -2.54
C LEU A 303 15.49 3.40 -2.97
N TYR A 304 15.78 3.86 -4.18
CA TYR A 304 15.19 5.05 -4.78
C TYR A 304 14.39 4.67 -6.02
N PRO A 305 13.20 5.23 -6.29
CA PRO A 305 12.66 5.19 -7.64
C PRO A 305 13.61 5.98 -8.57
N ARG A 306 13.76 5.54 -9.83
CA ARG A 306 14.59 6.25 -10.81
C ARG A 306 14.02 7.65 -11.07
N THR A 307 14.89 8.65 -11.00
CA THR A 307 14.52 10.05 -11.27
C THR A 307 15.10 10.57 -12.58
N LEU A 308 16.43 10.71 -12.65
CA LEU A 308 17.17 11.29 -13.79
C LEU A 308 18.24 10.33 -14.33
N ARG A 309 18.88 9.57 -13.44
CA ARG A 309 19.99 8.68 -13.75
C ARG A 309 19.84 7.38 -12.97
N ASP A 310 20.23 6.27 -13.60
CA ASP A 310 20.36 4.99 -12.94
C ASP A 310 21.71 4.83 -12.23
N PHE A 311 21.69 4.22 -11.04
CA PHE A 311 22.90 3.82 -10.32
C PHE A 311 22.67 2.59 -9.44
N ASP A 312 23.75 1.85 -9.18
CA ASP A 312 23.82 0.72 -8.24
C ASP A 312 25.20 0.75 -7.56
N ALA A 313 25.32 1.60 -6.54
CA ALA A 313 26.55 1.79 -5.79
C ALA A 313 26.65 0.76 -4.66
N LYS A 314 27.75 0.01 -4.62
CA LYS A 314 28.04 -1.01 -3.61
C LYS A 314 29.33 -0.66 -2.89
N PHE A 315 29.31 -0.68 -1.57
CA PHE A 315 30.49 -0.43 -0.74
C PHE A 315 30.35 -1.10 0.62
N THR A 316 31.46 -1.27 1.32
CA THR A 316 31.47 -1.80 2.69
C THR A 316 31.98 -0.74 3.63
N THR A 317 31.29 -0.54 4.75
CA THR A 317 31.71 0.41 5.80
C THR A 317 31.48 -0.21 7.17
N GLN A 318 32.51 -0.19 8.02
CA GLN A 318 32.50 -0.80 9.36
C GLN A 318 31.95 -2.24 9.40
N GLY A 319 32.32 -3.07 8.41
CA GLY A 319 31.86 -4.46 8.32
C GLY A 319 30.46 -4.65 7.71
N HIS A 320 29.69 -3.58 7.49
CA HIS A 320 28.38 -3.64 6.86
C HIS A 320 28.48 -3.41 5.35
N ARG A 321 27.91 -4.32 4.56
CA ARG A 321 27.73 -4.13 3.12
C ARG A 321 26.56 -3.18 2.89
N VAL A 322 26.79 -2.11 2.16
CA VAL A 322 25.77 -1.13 1.81
C VAL A 322 25.61 -1.07 0.30
N ARG A 323 24.36 -1.11 -0.17
CA ARG A 323 23.98 -0.95 -1.58
C ARG A 323 23.01 0.21 -1.71
N ALA A 324 23.33 1.21 -2.51
CA ALA A 324 22.39 2.28 -2.87
C ALA A 324 22.05 2.15 -4.34
N LEU A 325 20.76 1.99 -4.67
CA LEU A 325 20.33 1.73 -6.04
C LEU A 325 19.04 2.44 -6.43
N THR A 326 18.89 2.66 -7.73
CA THR A 326 17.63 3.10 -8.34
C THR A 326 16.81 1.93 -8.87
N LEU A 327 15.49 2.05 -8.73
CA LEU A 327 14.48 1.16 -9.28
C LEU A 327 13.72 1.92 -10.37
N ASP A 328 13.89 1.49 -11.61
CA ASP A 328 13.21 2.10 -12.75
C ASP A 328 11.75 1.64 -12.84
N LEU A 329 10.87 2.42 -12.22
CA LEU A 329 9.42 2.17 -12.23
C LEU A 329 8.78 2.37 -13.61
N SER A 330 9.53 2.78 -14.64
CA SER A 330 9.01 2.89 -16.01
C SER A 330 9.15 1.63 -16.85
N ARG A 331 9.88 0.62 -16.36
CA ARG A 331 10.05 -0.67 -17.06
C ARG A 331 8.79 -1.53 -16.98
N PRO A 332 8.66 -2.56 -17.84
CA PRO A 332 7.67 -3.60 -17.64
C PRO A 332 7.68 -4.15 -16.20
N TRP A 333 6.49 -4.46 -15.67
CA TRP A 333 6.35 -4.92 -14.29
C TRP A 333 7.25 -6.12 -13.94
N GLN A 334 7.44 -7.03 -14.89
CA GLN A 334 8.30 -8.21 -14.73
C GLN A 334 9.75 -7.82 -14.41
N ASP A 335 10.26 -6.76 -15.04
CA ASP A 335 11.62 -6.27 -14.80
C ASP A 335 11.73 -5.59 -13.44
N ILE A 336 10.70 -4.83 -13.04
CA ILE A 336 10.63 -4.20 -11.71
C ILE A 336 10.61 -5.28 -10.63
N HIS A 337 9.78 -6.32 -10.81
CA HIS A 337 9.66 -7.46 -9.91
C HIS A 337 10.99 -8.21 -9.77
N ALA A 338 11.64 -8.55 -10.90
CA ALA A 338 12.95 -9.20 -10.89
C ALA A 338 14.04 -8.34 -10.24
N ALA A 339 14.04 -7.03 -10.50
CA ALA A 339 15.01 -6.09 -9.91
C ALA A 339 14.88 -6.04 -8.39
N LEU A 340 13.65 -5.97 -7.86
CA LEU A 340 13.41 -6.03 -6.41
C LEU A 340 13.85 -7.38 -5.82
N LEU A 341 13.48 -8.50 -6.42
CA LEU A 341 13.91 -9.81 -5.94
C LEU A 341 15.43 -9.96 -5.90
N SER A 342 16.16 -9.39 -6.87
CA SER A 342 17.62 -9.44 -6.92
C SER A 342 18.33 -8.78 -5.72
N ILE A 343 17.64 -7.92 -4.97
CA ILE A 343 18.16 -7.30 -3.75
C ILE A 343 18.27 -8.34 -2.64
N ALA A 344 17.22 -9.15 -2.46
CA ALA A 344 17.17 -10.20 -1.44
C ALA A 344 17.82 -11.51 -1.91
N LEU A 345 17.72 -11.84 -3.19
CA LEU A 345 18.21 -13.07 -3.81
C LEU A 345 19.22 -12.73 -4.91
N PRO A 346 20.46 -12.31 -4.56
CA PRO A 346 21.48 -12.07 -5.56
C PRO A 346 21.77 -13.39 -6.29
N ALA A 347 21.96 -13.32 -7.62
CA ALA A 347 22.38 -14.48 -8.40
C ALA A 347 23.62 -15.10 -7.77
N SER A 348 23.59 -16.40 -7.50
CA SER A 348 24.63 -17.15 -6.82
C SER A 348 26.00 -16.90 -7.46
N THR A 349 26.84 -16.08 -6.85
CA THR A 349 28.28 -16.03 -7.16
C THR A 349 28.98 -17.08 -6.32
N GLU A 350 28.78 -18.35 -6.65
CA GLU A 350 29.65 -19.44 -6.21
C GLU A 350 30.17 -20.15 -7.47
N GLY A 351 31.27 -19.61 -8.02
CA GLY A 351 32.20 -20.43 -8.78
C GLY A 351 33.00 -21.27 -7.77
N PRO A 352 33.31 -22.55 -8.07
CA PRO A 352 33.99 -23.41 -7.12
C PRO A 352 35.38 -22.85 -6.85
N THR A 353 35.62 -22.43 -5.60
CA THR A 353 36.95 -22.20 -5.05
C THR A 353 37.65 -23.55 -4.98
N VAL A 354 38.47 -23.85 -6.00
CA VAL A 354 39.43 -24.95 -5.94
C VAL A 354 40.51 -24.56 -4.93
N SER A 355 40.41 -25.08 -3.71
CA SER A 355 41.50 -25.07 -2.74
C SER A 355 42.64 -25.98 -3.22
N PRO A 356 43.90 -25.54 -3.17
CA PRO A 356 45.03 -26.39 -3.52
C PRO A 356 45.27 -27.41 -2.40
N MET A 357 45.10 -28.70 -2.70
CA MET A 357 45.49 -29.79 -1.81
C MET A 357 47.01 -29.77 -1.61
N SER A 358 47.43 -29.65 -0.35
CA SER A 358 48.76 -30.02 0.08
C SER A 358 48.95 -31.55 0.00
N ARG A 359 49.98 -31.98 -0.72
CA ARG A 359 50.66 -33.26 -0.52
C ARG A 359 52.15 -32.91 -0.54
N GLY A 360 52.91 -33.04 0.55
CA GLY A 360 52.98 -34.21 1.39
C GLY A 360 54.16 -35.04 0.92
N SER A 361 55.34 -34.65 1.37
CA SER A 361 56.63 -35.31 1.23
C SER A 361 56.55 -36.82 1.49
N SER A 362 57.12 -37.64 0.59
CA SER A 362 57.50 -39.00 0.91
C SER A 362 58.91 -39.30 0.41
N GLN A 363 59.73 -39.72 1.35
CA GLN A 363 61.13 -40.08 1.27
C GLN A 363 61.19 -41.60 1.46
N ARG A 364 61.88 -42.34 0.56
CA ARG A 364 62.64 -43.62 0.77
C ARG A 364 62.91 -44.24 -0.61
N MET A 365 64.16 -44.26 -1.09
CA MET A 365 65.24 -45.25 -0.83
C MET A 365 65.04 -46.62 -1.49
N ARG A 366 65.97 -46.93 -2.42
CA ARG A 366 66.69 -48.20 -2.71
C ARG A 366 65.87 -49.50 -2.55
N SER A 367 65.77 -50.37 -3.53
CA SER A 367 66.85 -51.01 -4.31
C SER A 367 66.28 -51.64 -5.58
#